data_AF-A0A248VEL5-F1
#
_entry.id   AF-A0A248VEL5-F1
#
_cell.length_a   1.000
_cell.length_b   1.000
_cell.length_c   1.000
_cell.angle_alpha   90.00
_cell.angle_beta   90.00
_cell.angle_gamma   90.00
#
_symmetry.space_group_name_H-M   'P 1'
#
loop_
_entity.id
_entity.type
_entity.pdbx_description
1 polymer ?
#
loop_
_entity_poly.entity_id
_entity_poly.type
_entity_poly.pdbx_seq_one_letter_code
_entity_poly.pdbx_strand_id
1 'polypeptide(L)'
;MPPVAASLQEDNRMNDAALDMDVHGTHPAAFERALRSASLDLQQIIATVAGRHLDSGRRRYSSDARLPTWRTLQTIDVQVFENRGFRARHSETVRSTFVRFEDSRLSGMDLDEPVDWRRDDDDLPAVYLLVRALVQADTADAATQD
;
A
#
# COMPACT_ATOMS: atom_id res chain seq x y z
N MET A 1 -79.18 13.80 3.44
CA MET A 1 -77.93 14.57 3.57
C MET A 1 -76.97 13.80 4.47
N PRO A 2 -75.66 13.87 4.18
CA PRO A 2 -74.70 12.75 4.25
C PRO A 2 -74.03 12.49 5.62
N PRO A 3 -73.36 11.33 5.78
CA PRO A 3 -72.51 10.95 6.92
C PRO A 3 -71.03 11.35 6.69
N VAL A 4 -70.33 11.74 7.75
CA VAL A 4 -68.89 12.06 7.77
C VAL A 4 -68.36 11.70 9.16
N ALA A 5 -67.26 11.00 9.38
CA ALA A 5 -66.46 10.08 8.59
C ALA A 5 -65.73 9.20 9.63
N ALA A 6 -65.57 7.92 9.32
CA ALA A 6 -64.66 7.04 10.05
C ALA A 6 -63.22 7.50 9.78
N SER A 7 -62.53 8.03 10.78
CA SER A 7 -61.08 8.22 10.72
C SER A 7 -60.39 6.90 11.04
N LEU A 8 -60.30 6.08 9.99
CA LEU A 8 -59.20 5.18 9.71
C LEU A 8 -57.91 6.02 9.66
N GLN A 9 -56.90 5.67 10.45
CA GLN A 9 -55.53 5.47 9.96
C GLN A 9 -54.68 4.99 11.14
N GLU A 10 -54.51 3.67 11.20
CA GLU A 10 -53.37 3.04 11.84
C GLU A 10 -52.09 3.56 11.15
N ASP A 11 -51.29 4.34 11.87
CA ASP A 11 -49.91 4.64 11.49
C ASP A 11 -48.98 4.25 12.66
N ASN A 12 -49.09 2.98 13.06
CA ASN A 12 -47.96 2.28 13.65
C ASN A 12 -47.27 1.52 12.53
N ARG A 13 -46.23 2.11 11.93
CA ARG A 13 -44.97 1.43 11.66
C ARG A 13 -44.03 2.29 10.82
N MET A 14 -42.80 2.41 11.30
CA MET A 14 -41.62 2.71 10.47
C MET A 14 -41.63 4.09 9.81
N ASN A 15 -41.46 5.13 10.62
CA ASN A 15 -40.49 6.15 10.25
C ASN A 15 -39.15 5.62 10.78
N ASP A 16 -38.51 4.64 10.14
CA ASP A 16 -37.55 4.86 9.05
C ASP A 16 -36.67 6.13 9.24
N ALA A 17 -36.40 6.48 10.51
CA ALA A 17 -35.10 6.98 10.93
C ALA A 17 -34.01 5.88 10.79
N ALA A 18 -34.16 5.05 9.76
CA ALA A 18 -33.13 4.27 9.17
C ALA A 18 -32.09 5.27 8.66
N LEU A 19 -30.92 5.21 9.26
CA LEU A 19 -29.68 5.37 8.52
C LEU A 19 -29.42 6.76 7.95
N ASP A 20 -29.80 7.82 8.66
CA ASP A 20 -29.05 9.09 8.58
C ASP A 20 -27.81 9.05 9.50
N MET A 21 -27.16 7.88 9.56
CA MET A 21 -25.79 7.76 10.06
C MET A 21 -24.87 8.07 8.90
N ASP A 22 -24.41 9.32 8.85
CA ASP A 22 -23.11 9.70 8.31
C ASP A 22 -22.84 9.30 6.85
N VAL A 23 -23.79 9.58 5.96
CA VAL A 23 -23.53 9.66 4.50
C VAL A 23 -22.94 11.03 4.11
N HIS A 24 -22.46 11.82 5.08
CA HIS A 24 -21.87 13.13 4.84
C HIS A 24 -20.43 13.21 5.34
N GLY A 25 -19.52 12.79 4.47
CA GLY A 25 -18.16 13.30 4.46
C GLY A 25 -17.13 12.29 4.91
N THR A 26 -16.51 11.62 3.94
CA THR A 26 -15.11 11.24 4.09
C THR A 26 -14.35 12.52 4.40
N HIS A 27 -14.18 12.85 5.69
CA HIS A 27 -13.46 14.04 6.11
C HIS A 27 -12.09 13.96 5.44
N PRO A 28 -11.72 14.90 4.55
CA PRO A 28 -10.46 14.84 3.83
C PRO A 28 -9.28 14.71 4.82
N ALA A 29 -9.38 15.36 5.98
CA ALA A 29 -8.43 15.22 7.09
C ALA A 29 -8.36 13.80 7.71
N ALA A 30 -9.49 13.08 7.81
CA ALA A 30 -9.50 11.70 8.29
C ALA A 30 -8.88 10.74 7.26
N PHE A 31 -9.16 10.97 5.98
CA PHE A 31 -8.53 10.22 4.88
C PHE A 31 -7.03 10.48 4.81
N GLU A 32 -6.58 11.74 4.89
CA GLU A 32 -5.16 12.10 4.95
C GLU A 32 -4.45 11.48 6.15
N ARG A 33 -5.11 11.44 7.31
CA ARG A 33 -4.58 10.78 8.51
C ARG A 33 -4.45 9.28 8.31
N ALA A 34 -5.45 8.64 7.72
CA ALA A 34 -5.43 7.22 7.39
C ALA A 34 -4.32 6.92 6.37
N LEU A 35 -4.16 7.76 5.34
CA LEU A 35 -3.10 7.64 4.34
C LEU A 35 -1.72 7.78 4.98
N ARG A 36 -1.52 8.77 5.86
CA ARG A 36 -0.26 8.93 6.60
C ARG A 36 0.04 7.70 7.46
N SER A 37 -0.97 7.18 8.16
CA SER A 37 -0.82 5.96 8.96
C SER A 37 -0.49 4.74 8.10
N ALA A 38 -1.14 4.60 6.95
CA ALA A 38 -0.89 3.52 6.01
C ALA A 38 0.50 3.61 5.39
N SER A 39 0.96 4.82 5.04
CA SER A 39 2.32 5.04 4.54
C SER A 39 3.37 4.60 5.57
N LEU A 40 3.25 5.01 6.84
CA LEU A 40 4.21 4.61 7.89
C LEU A 40 4.22 3.09 8.09
N ASP A 41 3.06 2.45 8.12
CA ASP A 41 2.94 1.00 8.25
C ASP A 41 3.56 0.28 7.04
N LEU A 42 3.28 0.77 5.83
CA LEU A 42 3.85 0.26 4.59
C LEU A 42 5.38 0.35 4.61
N GLN A 43 5.93 1.48 5.07
CA GLN A 43 7.38 1.66 5.18
C GLN A 43 8.02 0.62 6.13
N GLN A 44 7.41 0.35 7.27
CA GLN A 44 7.89 -0.65 8.24
C GLN A 44 7.82 -2.08 7.68
N ILE A 45 6.73 -2.42 6.99
CA ILE A 45 6.55 -3.73 6.36
C ILE A 45 7.57 -3.90 5.22
N ILE A 46 7.75 -2.89 4.36
CA ILE A 46 8.74 -2.92 3.28
C ILE A 46 10.14 -3.13 3.86
N ALA A 47 10.55 -2.38 4.87
CA ALA A 47 11.88 -2.54 5.48
C ALA A 47 12.09 -3.97 6.00
N THR A 48 11.06 -4.55 6.64
CA THR A 48 11.11 -5.92 7.16
C THR A 48 11.18 -6.97 6.05
N VAL A 49 10.36 -6.83 5.01
CA VAL A 49 10.29 -7.80 3.90
C VAL A 49 11.54 -7.68 3.02
N ALA A 50 11.89 -6.48 2.61
CA ALA A 50 13.08 -6.20 1.81
C ALA A 50 14.36 -6.66 2.51
N GLY A 51 14.51 -6.36 3.81
CA GLY A 51 15.66 -6.82 4.59
C GLY A 51 15.88 -8.33 4.50
N ARG A 52 14.80 -9.14 4.52
CA ARG A 52 14.91 -10.60 4.37
C ARG A 52 15.36 -11.02 2.98
N HIS A 53 14.83 -10.39 1.93
CA HIS A 53 15.19 -10.73 0.55
C HIS A 53 16.60 -10.29 0.19
N LEU A 54 16.99 -9.10 0.65
CA LEU A 54 18.32 -8.54 0.41
C LEU A 54 19.41 -9.26 1.23
N ASP A 55 19.15 -9.60 2.50
CA ASP A 55 20.09 -10.36 3.35
C ASP A 55 20.23 -11.83 2.91
N SER A 56 19.12 -12.46 2.49
CA SER A 56 19.14 -13.84 1.97
C SER A 56 19.93 -13.96 0.66
N GLY A 57 19.91 -12.92 -0.18
CA GLY A 57 20.71 -12.83 -1.40
C GLY A 57 22.21 -12.77 -1.10
N ARG A 58 22.61 -12.02 -0.06
CA ARG A 58 24.02 -11.90 0.38
C ARG A 58 24.61 -13.21 0.90
N ARG A 59 23.84 -13.96 1.70
CA ARG A 59 24.34 -15.22 2.29
C ARG A 59 24.50 -16.36 1.28
N ARG A 60 23.73 -16.38 0.19
CA ARG A 60 23.77 -17.47 -0.79
C ARG A 60 24.85 -17.31 -1.87
N TYR A 61 25.34 -16.09 -2.10
CA TYR A 61 26.36 -15.80 -3.11
C TYR A 61 27.37 -14.79 -2.56
N SER A 62 28.34 -15.27 -1.78
CA SER A 62 29.53 -14.48 -1.43
C SER A 62 30.43 -14.38 -2.66
N SER A 63 30.30 -13.33 -3.46
CA SER A 63 31.43 -12.63 -4.12
C SER A 63 31.03 -11.44 -4.97
N ASP A 64 29.76 -11.30 -5.36
CA ASP A 64 29.29 -10.13 -6.12
C ASP A 64 27.98 -9.66 -5.51
N ALA A 65 27.95 -8.42 -5.01
CA ALA A 65 26.76 -7.77 -4.50
C ALA A 65 25.73 -7.62 -5.63
N ARG A 66 24.98 -8.69 -5.93
CA ARG A 66 23.92 -8.66 -6.93
C ARG A 66 22.87 -7.66 -6.45
N LEU A 67 22.78 -6.57 -7.20
CA LEU A 67 21.67 -5.63 -7.12
C LEU A 67 20.36 -6.43 -7.22
N PRO A 68 19.31 -6.06 -6.47
CA PRO A 68 18.04 -6.74 -6.59
C PRO A 68 17.55 -6.64 -8.04
N THR A 69 16.98 -7.73 -8.54
CA THR A 69 16.33 -7.74 -9.85
C THR A 69 14.92 -7.18 -9.75
N TRP A 70 14.34 -6.82 -10.89
CA TRP A 70 12.93 -6.41 -10.96
C TRP A 70 11.98 -7.49 -10.41
N ARG A 71 12.27 -8.78 -10.63
CA ARG A 71 11.55 -9.92 -10.04
C ARG A 71 11.57 -9.89 -8.51
N THR A 72 12.69 -9.48 -7.93
CA THR A 72 12.83 -9.34 -6.48
C THR A 72 11.92 -8.23 -5.96
N LEU A 73 11.91 -7.08 -6.64
CA LEU A 73 11.04 -5.95 -6.28
C LEU A 73 9.55 -6.29 -6.42
N GLN A 74 9.16 -6.98 -7.50
CA GLN A 74 7.78 -7.45 -7.68
C GLN A 74 7.37 -8.44 -6.59
N THR A 75 8.27 -9.34 -6.19
CA THR A 75 8.02 -10.28 -5.09
C THR A 75 7.82 -9.56 -3.76
N ILE A 76 8.64 -8.54 -3.48
CA ILE A 76 8.49 -7.70 -2.28
C ILE A 76 7.16 -6.95 -2.34
N ASP A 77 6.80 -6.36 -3.48
CA ASP A 77 5.55 -5.63 -3.67
C ASP A 77 4.33 -6.50 -3.35
N VAL A 78 4.25 -7.68 -3.94
CA VAL A 78 3.17 -8.65 -3.66
C VAL A 78 3.13 -9.01 -2.16
N GLN A 79 4.26 -9.33 -1.55
CA GLN A 79 4.29 -9.71 -0.12
C GLN A 79 3.90 -8.56 0.83
N VAL A 80 4.24 -7.33 0.47
CA VAL A 80 3.92 -6.14 1.25
C VAL A 80 2.42 -5.86 1.20
N PHE A 81 1.83 -5.86 0.00
CA PHE A 81 0.40 -5.55 -0.17
C PHE A 81 -0.52 -6.71 0.25
N GLU A 82 -0.05 -7.97 0.16
CA GLU A 82 -0.74 -9.15 0.70
C GLU A 82 -0.51 -9.37 2.20
N ASN A 83 0.21 -8.47 2.87
CA ASN A 83 0.39 -8.56 4.31
C ASN A 83 -0.97 -8.50 5.03
N ARG A 84 -1.34 -9.59 5.72
CA ARG A 84 -2.62 -9.70 6.43
C ARG A 84 -2.83 -8.58 7.46
N GLY A 85 -1.77 -8.15 8.14
CA GLY A 85 -1.81 -7.06 9.11
C GLY A 85 -2.11 -5.72 8.43
N PHE A 86 -1.45 -5.43 7.31
CA PHE A 86 -1.71 -4.23 6.51
C PHE A 86 -3.15 -4.19 5.99
N ARG A 87 -3.62 -5.31 5.41
CA ARG A 87 -4.98 -5.44 4.88
C ARG A 87 -6.06 -5.33 5.95
N ALA A 88 -5.79 -5.80 7.17
CA ALA A 88 -6.73 -5.71 8.29
C ALA A 88 -6.79 -4.30 8.90
N ARG A 89 -5.67 -3.55 8.88
CA ARG A 89 -5.58 -2.20 9.47
C ARG A 89 -6.08 -1.09 8.56
N HIS A 90 -6.01 -1.26 7.23
CA HIS A 90 -6.29 -0.20 6.27
C HIS A 90 -7.40 -0.57 5.28
N SER A 91 -8.35 0.35 5.07
CA SER A 91 -9.46 0.16 4.14
C SER A 91 -8.97 0.06 2.70
N GLU A 92 -9.78 -0.55 1.83
CA GLU A 92 -9.46 -0.67 0.40
C GLU A 92 -9.22 0.68 -0.26
N THR A 93 -10.03 1.70 0.04
CA THR A 93 -9.87 3.05 -0.50
C THR A 93 -8.48 3.65 -0.22
N VAL A 94 -7.95 3.46 1.01
CA VAL A 94 -6.60 3.92 1.37
C VAL A 94 -5.54 3.07 0.69
N ARG A 95 -5.74 1.74 0.66
CA ARG A 95 -4.79 0.81 0.04
C ARG A 95 -4.64 1.03 -1.48
N SER A 96 -5.73 1.32 -2.18
CA SER A 96 -5.73 1.58 -3.63
C SER A 96 -5.12 2.94 -4.00
N THR A 97 -4.76 3.79 -3.02
CA THR A 97 -4.05 5.05 -3.28
C THR A 97 -2.55 4.81 -3.57
N PHE A 98 -2.02 3.64 -3.20
CA PHE A 98 -0.63 3.29 -3.46
C PHE A 98 -0.45 2.65 -4.83
N VAL A 99 0.46 3.19 -5.64
CA VAL A 99 0.86 2.60 -6.92
C VAL A 99 1.59 1.28 -6.65
N ARG A 100 1.07 0.19 -7.24
CA ARG A 100 1.69 -1.14 -7.16
C ARG A 100 2.63 -1.37 -8.33
N PHE A 101 3.49 -2.38 -8.20
CA PHE A 101 4.39 -2.78 -9.28
C PHE A 101 3.62 -3.14 -10.56
N GLU A 102 2.53 -3.91 -10.43
CA GLU A 102 1.67 -4.34 -11.54
C GLU A 102 1.04 -3.16 -12.31
N ASP A 103 0.75 -2.06 -11.61
CA ASP A 103 0.13 -0.86 -12.17
C ASP A 103 1.17 0.11 -12.80
N SER A 104 2.46 -0.16 -12.61
CA SER A 104 3.54 0.70 -13.08
C SER A 104 3.94 0.37 -14.52
N ARG A 105 4.55 1.36 -15.21
CA ARG A 105 5.18 1.18 -16.53
C ARG A 105 6.29 0.11 -16.56
N LEU A 106 6.74 -0.33 -15.39
CA LEU A 106 7.75 -1.37 -15.20
C LEU A 106 7.22 -2.79 -15.47
N SER A 107 5.90 -3.00 -15.53
CA SER A 107 5.24 -4.31 -15.71
C SER A 107 5.56 -5.08 -17.01
N GLY A 108 6.40 -4.55 -17.89
CA GLY A 108 6.84 -5.20 -19.13
C GLY A 108 8.37 -5.36 -19.27
N MET A 109 9.14 -5.06 -18.23
CA MET A 109 10.61 -5.19 -18.25
C MET A 109 11.06 -6.64 -18.08
N ASP A 110 12.30 -6.94 -18.50
CA ASP A 110 12.94 -8.21 -18.17
C ASP A 110 13.13 -8.31 -16.66
N LEU A 111 12.36 -9.20 -16.03
CA LEU A 111 12.31 -9.28 -14.58
C LEU A 111 13.60 -9.84 -13.95
N ASP A 112 14.44 -10.51 -14.73
CA ASP A 112 15.70 -11.08 -14.25
C ASP A 112 16.88 -10.11 -14.38
N GLU A 113 16.69 -8.98 -15.05
CA GLU A 113 17.68 -7.91 -15.14
C GLU A 113 17.86 -7.23 -13.76
N PRO A 114 19.11 -6.93 -13.34
CA PRO A 114 19.35 -6.11 -12.16
C PRO A 114 18.77 -4.71 -12.35
N VAL A 115 18.23 -4.14 -11.27
CA VAL A 115 17.64 -2.79 -11.29
C VAL A 115 18.73 -1.74 -11.51
N ASP A 116 18.55 -0.88 -12.52
CA ASP A 116 19.36 0.33 -12.72
C ASP A 116 18.70 1.53 -12.03
N TRP A 117 19.14 1.80 -10.80
CA TRP A 117 18.62 2.89 -9.98
C TRP A 117 18.83 4.29 -10.56
N ARG A 118 19.60 4.47 -11.64
CA ARG A 118 19.89 5.78 -12.23
C ARG A 118 18.99 6.12 -13.43
N ARG A 119 18.30 5.13 -13.99
CA ARG A 119 17.60 5.26 -15.27
C ARG A 119 16.11 5.58 -15.13
N ASP A 120 15.50 5.13 -14.04
CA ASP A 120 14.06 5.20 -13.85
C ASP A 120 13.75 6.14 -12.66
N ASP A 121 13.24 7.35 -12.91
CA ASP A 121 12.92 8.35 -11.85
C ASP A 121 11.45 8.85 -11.83
N ASP A 122 10.65 8.76 -12.91
CA ASP A 122 9.24 9.18 -12.87
C ASP A 122 8.25 8.03 -12.48
N ASP A 123 7.24 8.33 -11.64
CA ASP A 123 6.10 7.47 -11.25
C ASP A 123 6.45 6.05 -10.77
N LEU A 124 7.40 5.99 -9.85
CA LEU A 124 7.87 4.72 -9.28
C LEU A 124 6.97 4.24 -8.11
N PRO A 125 6.65 2.93 -8.04
CA PRO A 125 5.94 2.34 -6.90
C PRO A 125 6.63 2.65 -5.57
N ALA A 126 5.85 2.80 -4.50
CA ALA A 126 6.39 3.09 -3.17
C ALA A 126 7.44 2.05 -2.71
N VAL A 127 7.21 0.78 -3.04
CA VAL A 127 8.13 -0.33 -2.76
C VAL A 127 9.49 -0.12 -3.42
N TYR A 128 9.52 0.34 -4.68
CA TYR A 128 10.76 0.63 -5.38
C TYR A 128 11.56 1.72 -4.67
N LEU A 129 10.92 2.86 -4.38
CA LEU A 129 11.59 4.02 -3.78
C LEU A 129 12.18 3.70 -2.41
N LEU A 130 11.45 2.93 -1.61
CA LEU A 130 11.92 2.53 -0.30
C LEU A 130 13.05 1.50 -0.34
N VAL A 131 12.95 0.50 -1.23
CA VAL A 131 14.04 -0.47 -1.39
C VAL A 131 15.30 0.21 -1.95
N ARG A 132 15.16 1.15 -2.90
CA ARG A 132 16.25 2.01 -3.39
C ARG A 132 16.94 2.73 -2.25
N ALA A 133 16.18 3.38 -1.37
CA ALA A 133 16.72 4.08 -0.21
C ALA A 133 17.48 3.15 0.75
N LEU A 134 16.94 1.95 1.01
CA LEU A 134 17.60 0.95 1.87
C LEU A 134 18.92 0.44 1.26
N VAL A 135 18.94 0.16 -0.05
CA VAL A 135 20.14 -0.27 -0.76
C VAL A 135 21.21 0.84 -0.76
N GLN A 136 20.80 2.09 -0.99
CA GLN A 136 21.73 3.23 -1.00
C GLN A 136 22.29 3.55 0.40
N ALA A 137 21.47 3.46 1.45
CA ALA A 137 21.93 3.65 2.83
C ALA A 137 23.00 2.63 3.20
N ASP A 138 22.80 1.36 2.85
CA ASP A 138 23.76 0.29 3.13
C ASP A 138 25.09 0.46 2.36
N THR A 139 25.05 0.95 1.11
CA THR A 139 26.28 1.29 0.38
C THR A 139 27.06 2.45 0.98
N ALA A 140 26.36 3.43 1.59
CA ALA A 140 27.00 4.56 2.25
C ALA A 140 27.67 4.15 3.57
N ASP A 141 27.06 3.27 4.34
CA ASP A 141 27.64 2.71 5.57
C ASP A 141 28.90 1.89 5.26
N ALA A 142 28.88 1.05 4.22
CA ALA A 142 30.04 0.25 3.80
C ALA A 142 31.24 1.12 3.36
N ALA A 143 31.00 2.26 2.70
CA ALA A 143 32.06 3.18 2.26
C ALA A 143 32.68 4.00 3.41
N THR A 144 32.05 4.04 4.58
CA THR A 144 32.53 4.79 5.76
C THR A 144 33.37 3.91 6.69
N GLN A 145 33.38 2.59 6.49
CA GLN A 145 34.12 1.62 7.31
C GLN A 145 35.46 1.17 6.70
N ASP A 146 35.86 1.70 5.55
CA ASP A 146 37.19 1.53 4.92
C ASP A 146 38.14 2.67 5.33
#